data_AF-A0A9D7RK88-F1
#
_entry.id   AF-A0A9D7RK88-F1
#
_cell.length_a   1.000
_cell.length_b   1.000
_cell.length_c   1.000
_cell.angle_alpha   90.00
_cell.angle_beta   90.00
_cell.angle_gamma   90.00
#
_symmetry.space_group_name_H-M   'P 1'
#
loop_
_entity.id
_entity.type
_entity.pdbx_description
1 polymer ?
#
loop_
_entity_poly.entity_id
_entity_poly.type
_entity_poly.pdbx_seq_one_letter_code
_entity_poly.pdbx_strand_id
1 'polypeptide(L)'
;MLQTSTFQFIKDLKANNTREWFDANRKVYQRAKDDFLAQVQVLINGLEGFDPEIALAKLDPKKCIFRINRDTRFSTDKSPYKTNMGAWFSAGAKGLQRGGYYLHLEDGGCFWRVESTCPKPMH
;
A
#
# COMPACT_ATOMS: atom_id res chain seq x y z
N MET A 1 -8.91 12.24 -4.36
CA MET A 1 -9.01 12.43 -2.90
C MET A 1 -9.64 11.20 -2.33
N LEU A 2 -9.07 10.65 -1.25
CA LEU A 2 -9.59 9.45 -0.60
C LEU A 2 -10.96 9.73 0.04
N GLN A 3 -11.87 8.78 -0.09
CA GLN A 3 -13.19 8.82 0.49
C GLN A 3 -13.12 8.58 2.01
N THR A 4 -13.99 9.27 2.77
CA THR A 4 -14.14 9.05 4.22
C THR A 4 -14.50 7.61 4.55
N SER A 5 -15.23 6.92 3.65
CA SER A 5 -15.56 5.50 3.80
C SER A 5 -14.33 4.58 3.84
N THR A 6 -13.24 4.96 3.17
CA THR A 6 -11.99 4.18 3.17
C THR A 6 -11.33 4.25 4.54
N PHE A 7 -11.29 5.43 5.16
CA PHE A 7 -10.81 5.60 6.53
C PHE A 7 -11.70 4.89 7.56
N GLN A 8 -13.02 4.99 7.40
CA GLN A 8 -13.97 4.31 8.27
C GLN A 8 -13.79 2.80 8.21
N PHE A 9 -13.61 2.23 7.01
CA PHE A 9 -13.32 0.80 6.85
C PHE A 9 -12.05 0.37 7.59
N ILE A 10 -10.96 1.15 7.50
CA ILE A 10 -9.70 0.83 8.19
C ILE A 10 -9.91 0.84 9.71
N LYS A 11 -10.65 1.83 10.22
CA LYS A 11 -11.01 1.94 11.64
C LYS A 11 -11.86 0.76 12.09
N ASP A 12 -12.88 0.38 11.32
CA ASP A 12 -13.78 -0.73 11.65
C ASP A 12 -13.05 -2.08 11.58
N LEU A 13 -12.13 -2.24 10.62
CA LEU A 13 -11.27 -3.43 10.49
C LEU A 13 -10.32 -3.56 11.69
N LYS A 14 -9.78 -2.45 12.18
CA LYS A 14 -8.93 -2.43 13.37
C LYS A 14 -9.70 -2.85 14.63
N ALA A 15 -10.98 -2.47 14.73
CA ALA A 15 -11.85 -2.89 15.82
C ALA A 15 -12.34 -4.35 15.67
N ASN A 16 -12.55 -4.82 14.45
CA ASN A 16 -13.18 -6.12 14.14
C ASN A 16 -12.30 -6.98 13.21
N ASN A 17 -11.09 -7.30 13.64
CA ASN A 17 -10.12 -8.05 12.84
C ASN A 17 -10.38 -9.58 12.86
N THR A 18 -11.56 -9.97 12.36
CA THR A 18 -11.96 -11.38 12.23
C THR A 18 -12.31 -11.72 10.78
N ARG A 19 -12.21 -13.00 10.40
CA ARG A 19 -12.53 -13.42 9.01
C ARG A 19 -14.00 -13.24 8.69
N GLU A 20 -14.86 -13.53 9.65
CA GLU A 20 -16.31 -13.48 9.53
C GLU A 20 -16.76 -12.04 9.28
N TRP A 21 -16.21 -11.08 10.02
CA TRP A 21 -16.49 -9.66 9.81
C TRP A 21 -15.96 -9.18 8.46
N PHE A 22 -14.75 -9.59 8.07
CA PHE A 22 -14.19 -9.21 6.78
C PHE A 22 -14.99 -9.76 5.60
N ASP A 23 -15.45 -11.00 5.68
CA ASP A 23 -16.27 -11.61 4.62
C ASP A 23 -17.63 -10.92 4.48
N ALA A 24 -18.26 -10.54 5.60
CA ALA A 24 -19.48 -9.72 5.59
C ALA A 24 -19.23 -8.31 5.00
N ASN A 25 -18.04 -7.74 5.23
CA ASN A 25 -17.67 -6.39 4.79
C ASN A 25 -16.84 -6.37 3.49
N ARG A 26 -16.76 -7.50 2.78
CA ARG A 26 -15.92 -7.64 1.57
C ARG A 26 -16.25 -6.62 0.48
N LYS A 27 -17.52 -6.23 0.34
CA LYS A 27 -17.95 -5.18 -0.60
C LYS A 27 -17.40 -3.81 -0.21
N VAL A 28 -17.33 -3.51 1.09
CA VAL A 28 -16.77 -2.26 1.61
C VAL A 28 -15.27 -2.23 1.39
N TYR A 29 -14.57 -3.34 1.67
CA TYR A 29 -13.16 -3.50 1.36
C TYR A 29 -12.87 -3.26 -0.13
N GLN A 30 -13.67 -3.84 -1.03
CA GLN A 30 -13.46 -3.68 -2.46
C GLN A 30 -13.57 -2.21 -2.89
N ARG A 31 -14.58 -1.48 -2.39
CA ARG A 31 -14.72 -0.04 -2.63
C ARG A 31 -13.54 0.77 -2.08
N ALA A 32 -13.12 0.48 -0.86
CA ALA A 32 -11.98 1.12 -0.22
C ALA A 32 -10.67 0.87 -1.00
N LYS A 33 -10.50 -0.36 -1.52
CA LYS A 33 -9.38 -0.74 -2.37
C LYS A 33 -9.39 -0.01 -3.71
N ASP A 34 -10.55 0.12 -4.35
CA ASP A 34 -10.69 0.80 -5.64
C ASP A 34 -10.45 2.32 -5.49
N ASP A 35 -10.91 2.91 -4.39
CA ASP A 35 -10.61 4.30 -4.03
C ASP A 35 -9.10 4.51 -3.76
N PHE A 36 -8.47 3.61 -3.00
CA PHE A 36 -7.03 3.63 -2.79
C PHE A 36 -6.26 3.46 -4.10
N LEU A 37 -6.71 2.59 -5.00
CA LEU A 37 -6.14 2.41 -6.34
C LEU A 37 -6.20 3.70 -7.16
N ALA A 38 -7.34 4.38 -7.16
CA ALA A 38 -7.48 5.65 -7.86
C ALA A 38 -6.50 6.70 -7.30
N GLN A 39 -6.33 6.76 -5.98
CA GLN A 39 -5.38 7.67 -5.35
C GLN A 39 -3.91 7.31 -5.70
N VAL A 40 -3.57 6.02 -5.71
CA VAL A 40 -2.25 5.50 -6.11
C VAL A 40 -1.94 5.86 -7.56
N GLN A 41 -2.93 5.78 -8.48
CA GLN A 41 -2.74 6.22 -9.86
C GLN A 41 -2.44 7.71 -9.97
N VAL A 42 -3.18 8.56 -9.25
CA VAL A 42 -2.92 10.01 -9.23
C VAL A 42 -1.50 10.31 -8.74
N LEU A 43 -1.06 9.57 -7.71
CA LEU A 43 0.30 9.72 -7.17
C LEU A 43 1.36 9.26 -8.17
N ILE A 44 1.16 8.15 -8.87
CA ILE A 44 2.07 7.70 -9.93
C ILE A 44 2.22 8.81 -10.98
N ASN A 45 1.12 9.34 -11.51
CA ASN A 45 1.18 10.41 -12.52
C ASN A 45 1.95 11.65 -12.02
N GLY A 46 1.81 12.00 -10.75
CA GLY A 46 2.58 13.09 -10.14
C GLY A 46 4.07 12.77 -10.02
N LEU A 47 4.41 11.54 -9.62
CA LEU A 47 5.79 11.07 -9.54
C LEU A 47 6.44 10.97 -10.92
N GLU A 48 5.73 10.55 -11.96
CA GLU A 48 6.25 10.50 -13.33
C GLU A 48 6.70 11.88 -13.86
N GLY A 49 6.04 12.95 -13.41
CA GLY A 49 6.44 14.33 -13.74
C GLY A 49 7.68 14.82 -13.00
N PHE A 50 8.04 14.20 -11.88
CA PHE A 50 9.17 14.58 -11.03
C PHE A 50 10.38 13.66 -11.17
N ASP A 51 10.13 12.37 -11.34
CA ASP A 51 11.12 11.29 -11.34
C ASP A 51 11.07 10.53 -12.68
N PRO A 52 12.03 10.81 -13.59
CA PRO A 52 12.10 10.15 -14.89
C PRO A 52 12.26 8.63 -14.80
N GLU A 53 12.85 8.09 -13.74
CA GLU A 53 12.99 6.64 -13.59
C GLU A 53 11.63 5.98 -13.36
N ILE A 54 10.76 6.62 -12.57
CA ILE A 54 9.38 6.16 -12.36
C ILE A 54 8.57 6.21 -13.66
N ALA A 55 8.73 7.29 -14.44
CA ALA A 55 8.10 7.42 -15.76
C ALA A 55 8.53 6.31 -16.73
N LEU A 56 9.82 5.95 -16.73
CA LEU A 56 10.33 4.86 -17.57
C LEU A 56 9.86 3.48 -17.11
N ALA A 57 9.61 3.31 -15.81
CA ALA A 57 9.21 2.03 -15.24
C ALA A 57 7.76 1.64 -15.55
N LYS A 58 6.90 2.58 -15.97
CA LYS A 58 5.49 2.35 -16.32
C LYS A 58 4.77 1.50 -15.28
N LEU A 59 4.75 2.00 -14.05
CA LEU A 59 4.23 1.27 -12.90
C LEU A 59 2.76 0.91 -13.07
N ASP A 60 2.41 -0.34 -12.76
CA ASP A 60 1.01 -0.77 -12.65
C ASP A 60 0.52 -0.48 -11.22
N PRO A 61 -0.43 0.44 -11.01
CA PRO A 61 -0.96 0.76 -9.68
C PRO A 61 -1.43 -0.46 -8.90
N LYS A 62 -1.99 -1.48 -9.59
CA LYS A 62 -2.48 -2.70 -8.93
C LYS A 62 -1.35 -3.54 -8.35
N LYS A 63 -0.15 -3.46 -8.94
CA LYS A 63 1.05 -4.16 -8.46
C LYS A 63 1.79 -3.39 -7.37
N CYS A 64 1.59 -2.07 -7.30
CA CYS A 64 2.14 -1.22 -6.25
C CYS A 64 1.46 -1.43 -4.89
N ILE A 65 0.17 -1.78 -4.87
CA ILE A 65 -0.60 -1.94 -3.63
C ILE A 65 -0.28 -3.27 -2.94
N PHE A 66 -0.05 -3.22 -1.63
CA PHE A 66 0.15 -4.42 -0.83
C PHE A 66 -1.14 -5.21 -0.59
N ARG A 67 -0.99 -6.52 -0.42
CA ARG A 67 -2.09 -7.39 0.01
C ARG A 67 -2.44 -7.10 1.47
N ILE A 68 -3.75 -7.10 1.76
CA ILE A 68 -4.28 -6.87 3.11
C ILE A 68 -4.08 -8.05 4.06
N ASN A 69 -3.88 -9.27 3.54
CA ASN A 69 -3.61 -10.43 4.38
C ASN A 69 -2.29 -10.27 5.14
N ARG A 70 -2.32 -10.58 6.44
CA ARG A 70 -1.15 -10.56 7.31
C ARG A 70 -0.56 -11.96 7.41
N ASP A 71 0.77 -12.07 7.40
CA ASP A 71 1.45 -13.30 7.78
C ASP A 71 1.58 -13.33 9.30
N THR A 72 0.94 -14.31 9.93
CA THR A 72 0.83 -14.44 11.40
C THR A 72 1.62 -15.63 11.95
N ARG A 73 2.41 -16.32 11.11
CA ARG A 73 3.15 -17.53 11.52
C ARG A 73 4.12 -17.25 12.67
N PHE A 74 4.69 -16.05 12.70
CA PHE A 74 5.70 -15.63 13.69
C PHE A 74 5.24 -14.49 14.60
N SER A 75 4.00 -14.01 14.47
CA SER A 75 3.48 -12.89 15.27
C SER A 75 2.68 -13.39 16.47
N THR A 76 2.89 -12.74 17.62
CA THR A 76 2.08 -12.92 18.84
C THR A 76 0.62 -12.52 18.59
N ASP A 77 0.43 -11.47 17.78
CA ASP A 77 -0.88 -11.06 17.29
C ASP A 77 -1.27 -11.89 16.06
N LYS A 78 -2.32 -12.71 16.24
CA LYS A 78 -2.84 -13.65 15.24
C LYS A 78 -3.90 -13.03 14.33
N SER A 79 -4.06 -11.72 14.35
CA SER A 79 -5.00 -10.99 13.50
C SER A 79 -4.79 -11.31 12.01
N PRO A 80 -5.81 -11.80 11.29
CA PRO A 80 -5.69 -12.29 9.91
C PRO A 80 -5.39 -11.19 8.88
N TYR A 81 -5.74 -9.94 9.18
CA TYR A 81 -5.61 -8.82 8.26
C TYR A 81 -4.72 -7.71 8.82
N LYS A 82 -4.08 -6.97 7.92
CA LYS A 82 -3.39 -5.72 8.21
C LYS A 82 -4.40 -4.61 8.45
N THR A 83 -4.16 -3.79 9.45
CA THR A 83 -4.94 -2.59 9.80
C THR A 83 -4.47 -1.36 9.01
N ASN A 84 -3.68 -1.56 7.97
CA ASN A 84 -3.16 -0.49 7.12
C ASN A 84 -3.23 -0.88 5.64
N MET A 85 -3.34 0.14 4.79
CA MET A 85 -3.15 0.02 3.36
C MET A 85 -1.84 0.68 2.99
N GLY A 86 -1.01 -0.01 2.22
CA GLY A 86 0.25 0.52 1.77
C GLY A 86 0.45 0.34 0.28
N ALA A 87 1.21 1.26 -0.32
CA ALA A 87 1.67 1.15 -1.69
C ALA A 87 3.17 1.40 -1.77
N TRP A 88 3.83 0.68 -2.68
CA TRP A 88 5.25 0.84 -2.99
C TRP A 88 5.45 1.19 -4.46
N PHE A 89 6.21 2.24 -4.71
CA PHE A 89 6.54 2.74 -6.03
C PHE A 89 8.06 2.68 -6.20
N SER A 90 8.56 1.92 -7.15
CA SER A 90 10.00 1.87 -7.44
C SER A 90 10.21 1.57 -8.91
N ALA A 91 11.19 2.24 -9.50
CA ALA A 91 11.57 2.04 -10.90
C ALA A 91 12.31 0.73 -11.16
N GLY A 92 12.76 0.04 -10.10
CA GLY A 92 13.40 -1.27 -10.20
C GLY A 92 12.39 -2.42 -10.22
N ALA A 93 12.73 -3.50 -10.93
CA ALA A 93 11.99 -4.76 -10.77
C ALA A 93 12.06 -5.24 -9.31
N LYS A 94 11.05 -5.97 -8.87
CA LYS A 94 10.93 -6.48 -7.49
C LYS A 94 12.19 -7.28 -7.11
N GLY A 95 13.03 -6.74 -6.23
CA GLY A 95 14.30 -7.36 -5.80
C GLY A 95 15.57 -6.69 -6.33
N LEU A 96 15.48 -5.74 -7.27
CA LEU A 96 16.58 -4.85 -7.59
C LEU A 96 16.65 -3.75 -6.52
N GLN A 97 17.84 -3.57 -5.93
CA GLN A 97 18.09 -2.57 -4.90
C GLN A 97 18.10 -1.16 -5.53
N ARG A 98 16.91 -0.63 -5.82
CA ARG A 98 16.70 0.76 -6.22
C ARG A 98 15.78 1.44 -5.22
N GLY A 99 16.03 2.73 -5.04
CA GLY A 99 15.20 3.58 -4.22
C GLY A 99 13.73 3.55 -4.66
N GLY A 100 12.86 3.87 -3.72
CA GLY A 100 11.43 3.86 -3.93
C GLY A 100 10.69 4.71 -2.93
N TYR A 101 9.40 4.83 -3.20
CA TYR A 101 8.47 5.61 -2.42
C TYR A 101 7.46 4.66 -1.77
N TYR A 102 7.23 4.84 -0.48
CA TYR A 102 6.27 4.08 0.30
C TYR A 102 5.16 5.01 0.78
N LEU A 103 3.93 4.67 0.44
CA LEU A 103 2.73 5.28 1.01
C LEU A 103 2.18 4.37 2.11
N HIS A 104 1.90 4.96 3.27
CA HIS A 104 1.27 4.31 4.40
C HIS A 104 -0.05 5.00 4.76
N LEU A 105 -1.12 4.21 4.85
CA LEU A 105 -2.45 4.65 5.24
C LEU A 105 -2.95 3.78 6.41
N GLU A 106 -3.02 4.37 7.60
CA GLU A 106 -3.53 3.71 8.81
C GLU A 106 -4.42 4.67 9.63
N ASP A 107 -5.35 4.10 10.39
CA ASP A 107 -6.13 4.82 11.40
C ASP A 107 -5.20 5.34 12.51
N GLY A 108 -5.01 6.66 12.55
CA GLY A 108 -4.11 7.35 13.48
C GLY A 108 -2.75 7.75 12.90
N GLY A 109 -2.46 7.43 11.63
CA GLY A 109 -1.21 7.82 10.99
C GLY A 109 -1.18 7.57 9.49
N CYS A 110 -1.01 8.64 8.71
CA CYS A 110 -0.79 8.56 7.26
C CYS A 110 0.55 9.24 6.95
N PHE A 111 1.48 8.52 6.33
CA PHE A 111 2.79 9.09 6.02
C PHE A 111 3.35 8.55 4.71
N TRP A 112 4.27 9.32 4.15
CA TRP A 112 5.07 8.94 3.00
C TRP A 112 6.50 8.73 3.45
N ARG A 113 7.16 7.69 2.95
CA ARG A 113 8.60 7.47 3.16
C ARG A 113 9.29 7.36 1.81
N VAL A 114 10.41 8.03 1.67
CA VAL A 114 11.35 7.80 0.57
C VAL A 114 12.44 6.92 1.13
N GLU A 115 12.70 5.80 0.47
CA GLU A 115 13.80 4.92 0.82
C GLU A 115 14.77 4.92 -0.36
N SER A 116 16.00 5.40 -0.14
CA SER A 116 17.06 5.33 -1.13
C SER A 116 17.93 4.11 -0.85
N THR A 117 17.90 3.12 -1.71
CA THR A 117 18.86 2.02 -1.63
C THR A 117 20.13 2.44 -2.36
N CYS A 118 21.25 2.53 -1.64
CA CYS A 118 22.56 2.66 -2.25
C CYS A 118 22.93 1.28 -2.83
N PRO A 119 23.04 1.11 -4.16
CA PRO A 119 23.47 -0.16 -4.72
C PRO A 119 24.88 -0.45 -4.20
N LYS A 120 25.09 -1.63 -3.61
CA LYS A 120 26.45 -2.06 -3.24
C LYS A 120 27.29 -2.09 -4.52
N PRO A 121 28.51 -1.54 -4.52
CA PRO A 121 29.40 -1.69 -5.66
C PRO A 121 29.59 -3.18 -5.93
N MET A 122 29.31 -3.61 -7.18
CA MET A 122 29.74 -4.93 -7.64
C MET A 122 31.27 -4.86 -7.73
N HIS A 123 31.94 -5.54 -6.80
CA HIS A 123 33.36 -5.90 -6.94
C HIS A 123 33.51 -7.02 -7.97
#